data_AF-A0AAJ1VKQ3-F1
#
_entry.id   AF-A0AAJ1VKQ3-F1
#
_cell.length_a   1.000
_cell.length_b   1.000
_cell.length_c   1.000
_cell.angle_alpha   90.00
_cell.angle_beta   90.00
_cell.angle_gamma   90.00
#
_symmetry.space_group_name_H-M   'P 1'
#
loop_
_entity.id
_entity.type
_entity.pdbx_description
1 polymer ?
#
loop_
_entity_poly.entity_id
_entity_poly.type
_entity_poly.pdbx_seq_one_letter_code
_entity_poly.pdbx_strand_id
1 'polypeptide(L)' 'MKNLRKLKRRELRTMNGGNAPQCPSGYKPCMKIDETSELPKWSCIPSNLPCNP' A
#
# COMPACT_ATOMS: atom_id res chain seq x y z
N MET A 1 28.05 -5.49 -1.12
CA MET A 1 27.12 -5.24 -2.24
C MET A 1 26.02 -6.29 -2.21
N LYS A 2 24.75 -5.92 -2.01
CA LYS A 2 23.63 -6.90 -1.99
C LYS A 2 23.30 -7.28 -3.43
N ASN A 3 23.31 -8.58 -3.74
CA ASN A 3 22.87 -9.11 -5.03
C ASN A 3 21.37 -8.85 -5.21
N LEU A 4 21.01 -7.74 -5.83
CA LEU A 4 19.62 -7.41 -6.15
C LEU A 4 19.18 -8.30 -7.33
N ARG A 5 18.46 -9.39 -7.03
CA ARG A 5 17.84 -10.23 -8.06
C ARG A 5 16.71 -9.44 -8.73
N LYS A 6 16.70 -9.42 -10.06
CA LYS A 6 15.54 -8.90 -10.82
C LYS A 6 14.34 -9.81 -10.56
N LEU A 7 13.36 -9.28 -9.84
CA LEU A 7 12.10 -9.97 -9.57
C LEU A 7 11.26 -10.05 -10.84
N LYS A 8 10.61 -11.18 -11.07
CA LYS A 8 9.67 -11.36 -12.19
C LYS A 8 8.44 -10.49 -11.97
N ARG A 9 7.77 -10.06 -13.05
CA ARG A 9 6.56 -9.22 -12.98
C ARG A 9 5.45 -9.78 -12.07
N ARG A 10 5.36 -11.11 -11.95
CA ARG A 10 4.41 -11.77 -11.03
C ARG A 10 4.76 -11.54 -9.56
N GLU A 11 6.04 -11.59 -9.22
CA GLU A 11 6.57 -11.31 -7.87
C GLU A 11 6.45 -9.82 -7.53
N LEU A 12 6.63 -8.94 -8.51
CA LEU A 12 6.37 -7.50 -8.35
C LEU A 12 4.90 -7.19 -8.04
N ARG A 13 3.95 -7.94 -8.61
CA ARG A 13 2.51 -7.76 -8.34
C ARG A 13 2.09 -8.27 -6.96
N THR A 14 2.80 -9.26 -6.42
CA THR A 14 2.55 -9.77 -5.06
C THR A 14 3.18 -8.91 -3.98
N MET A 15 4.11 -8.03 -4.34
CA MET A 15 4.61 -7.02 -3.42
C MET A 15 3.62 -5.85 -3.41
N ASN A 16 3.11 -5.52 -2.23
CA ASN A 16 2.42 -4.26 -2.06
C ASN A 16 3.42 -3.13 -2.34
N GLY A 17 3.16 -2.29 -3.33
CA GLY A 17 4.04 -1.17 -3.65
C GLY A 17 4.10 -0.19 -2.47
N GLY A 18 5.31 0.20 -2.06
CA GLY A 18 5.56 1.12 -0.94
C GLY A 18 5.49 0.46 0.45
N ASN A 19 5.53 1.28 1.51
CA ASN A 19 5.36 0.83 2.91
C ASN A 19 3.89 0.53 3.27
N ALA A 20 3.13 -0.07 2.36
CA ALA A 20 1.72 -0.34 2.56
C ALA A 20 1.52 -1.40 3.66
N PRO A 21 0.72 -1.13 4.71
CA PRO A 21 0.48 -2.09 5.78
C PRO A 21 -0.37 -3.27 5.29
N GLN A 22 -0.22 -4.42 5.93
CA GLN A 22 -1.20 -5.49 5.80
C GLN A 22 -2.46 -5.11 6.56
N CYS A 23 -3.60 -5.11 5.88
CA CYS A 23 -4.90 -4.85 6.47
C CYS A 23 -5.62 -6.17 6.79
N PRO A 24 -6.51 -6.17 7.80
CA PRO A 24 -7.32 -7.35 8.13
C PRO A 24 -8.26 -7.74 6.98
N SER A 25 -8.78 -8.97 7.02
CA SER A 25 -9.72 -9.47 6.01
C SER A 25 -10.92 -8.54 5.87
N GLY A 26 -11.30 -8.21 4.62
CA GLY A 26 -12.36 -7.24 4.31
C GLY A 26 -11.89 -5.78 4.24
N TYR A 27 -10.60 -5.50 4.51
CA TYR A 27 -10.00 -4.18 4.40
C TYR A 27 -8.83 -4.20 3.40
N LYS A 28 -8.58 -3.06 2.78
CA LYS A 28 -7.43 -2.82 1.88
C LYS A 28 -6.64 -1.59 2.33
N PRO A 29 -5.31 -1.58 2.11
CA PRO A 29 -4.51 -0.39 2.38
C PRO A 29 -4.85 0.71 1.38
N CYS A 30 -5.01 1.92 1.89
CA CYS A 30 -5.28 3.15 1.14
C CYS A 30 -4.36 4.25 1.66
N MET A 31 -3.72 4.98 0.74
CA MET A 31 -2.91 6.14 1.09
C MET A 31 -3.82 7.37 1.10
N LYS A 32 -3.87 8.07 2.23
CA LYS A 32 -4.63 9.31 2.39
C LYS A 32 -3.68 10.46 2.70
N ILE A 33 -3.92 11.62 2.12
CA ILE A 33 -3.26 12.86 2.48
C ILE A 33 -3.98 13.39 3.72
N ASP A 34 -3.26 13.50 4.84
CA ASP A 34 -3.82 14.12 6.03
C ASP A 34 -3.84 15.64 5.84
N GLU A 35 -5.03 16.25 5.88
CA GLU A 35 -5.21 17.71 5.72
C GLU A 35 -4.39 18.51 6.75
N THR A 36 -4.03 17.91 7.89
CA THR A 36 -3.28 18.57 8.96
C THR A 36 -1.76 18.49 8.75
N SER A 37 -1.28 17.48 8.04
CA SER A 37 0.16 17.17 7.96
C SER A 37 0.73 17.20 6.55
N GLU A 38 -0.09 17.37 5.50
CA GLU A 38 0.28 17.32 4.07
C GLU A 38 1.06 16.06 3.65
N LEU A 39 1.16 15.08 4.55
CA LEU A 39 1.95 13.87 4.36
C LEU A 39 1.03 12.69 4.03
N PRO A 40 1.41 11.87 3.04
CA PRO A 40 0.67 10.67 2.71
C PRO A 40 0.80 9.64 3.83
N LYS A 41 -0.34 9.29 4.44
CA LYS A 41 -0.43 8.28 5.50
C LYS A 41 -1.22 7.07 5.02
N TRP A 42 -0.70 5.88 5.32
CA TRP A 42 -1.43 4.64 5.07
C TRP A 42 -2.56 4.44 6.09
N SER A 43 -3.74 4.08 5.58
CA SER A 43 -4.93 3.74 6.37
C SER A 43 -5.58 2.48 5.79
N CYS A 44 -6.11 1.61 6.64
CA CYS A 44 -6.92 0.48 6.18
C CYS A 44 -8.37 0.93 6.00
N ILE A 45 -8.90 0.80 4.79
CA ILE A 45 -10.30 1.10 4.49
C ILE A 45 -11.03 -0.19 4.09
N PRO A 46 -12.36 -0.29 4.29
CA PRO A 46 -13.14 -1.41 3.78
C PRO A 46 -12.87 -1.64 2.29
N SER A 47 -12.66 -2.89 1.87
CA SER A 47 -12.30 -3.24 0.49
C SER A 47 -13.31 -2.75 -0.56
N ASN A 48 -14.57 -2.63 -0.14
CA ASN A 48 -15.69 -2.18 -0.96
C ASN A 48 -15.73 -0.66 -1.17
N LEU A 49 -14.96 0.12 -0.41
CA LEU A 49 -14.91 1.58 -0.56
C LEU A 49 -13.78 2.00 -1.49
N PRO A 50 -13.97 3.05 -2.31
CA PRO A 50 -12.88 3.63 -3.08
C PRO A 50 -11.85 4.26 -2.13
N CYS A 51 -10.57 4.16 -2.50
CA CYS A 51 -9.53 4.93 -1.85
C CYS A 51 -9.60 6.36 -2.38
N ASN A 52 -10.01 7.31 -1.53
CA ASN A 52 -9.96 8.73 -1.84
C ASN A 52 -8.71 9.32 -1.16
N PRO A 53 -7.62 9.53 -1.91
CA PRO A 53 -6.36 10.03 -1.38
C PRO A 53 -6.46 11.48 -0.93
#